data_AF-A0A9R0YM99-F1
#
_entry.id   AF-A0A9R0YM99-F1
#
_cell.length_a   1.000
_cell.length_b   1.000
_cell.length_c   1.000
_cell.angle_alpha   90.00
_cell.angle_beta   90.00
_cell.angle_gamma   90.00
#
_symmetry.space_group_name_H-M   'P 1'
#
loop_
_entity.id
_entity.type
_entity.pdbx_description
1 polymer ?
#
loop_
_entity_poly.entity_id
_entity_poly.type
_entity_poly.pdbx_seq_one_letter_code
_entity_poly.pdbx_strand_id
1 'polypeptide(L)'
;MQVACPFLLDQFYWAERLHWLGVAPEPLKRQHLIPDIDDAASVNKAAGVLLGAIRSALSPEIKAQATVIAQRLASEDGIGEALRILKEKVLP
;
A
#
# COMPACT_ATOMS: atom_id res chain seq x y z
N MET A 1 7.80 -2.29 5.58
CA MET A 1 7.17 -1.13 4.91
C MET A 1 7.26 -1.33 3.42
N GLN A 2 6.30 -0.81 2.67
CA GLN A 2 6.12 -1.14 1.25
C GLN A 2 6.09 0.14 0.41
N VAL A 3 6.51 0.04 -0.85
CA VAL A 3 6.29 1.06 -1.88
C VAL A 3 5.31 0.46 -2.88
N ALA A 4 4.14 1.06 -3.03
CA ALA A 4 3.10 0.55 -3.91
C ALA A 4 3.34 0.99 -5.35
N CYS A 5 3.35 0.01 -6.26
CA CYS A 5 3.57 0.20 -7.70
C CYS A 5 2.41 -0.42 -8.47
N PRO A 6 1.21 0.18 -8.45
CA PRO A 6 0.04 -0.39 -9.10
C PRO A 6 0.15 -0.34 -10.63
N PHE A 7 -0.20 -1.45 -11.29
CA PHE A 7 -0.25 -1.55 -12.75
C PHE A 7 -1.60 -2.00 -13.28
N LEU A 8 -2.34 -2.80 -12.53
CA LEU A 8 -3.51 -3.50 -13.03
C LEU A 8 -4.64 -3.56 -12.00
N LEU A 9 -5.87 -3.50 -12.50
CA LEU A 9 -7.09 -3.81 -11.76
C LEU A 9 -7.22 -2.99 -10.44
N ASP A 10 -7.50 -3.67 -9.34
CA ASP A 10 -7.75 -3.09 -8.03
C ASP A 10 -6.47 -2.68 -7.29
N GLN A 11 -5.27 -2.92 -7.86
CA GLN A 11 -4.02 -2.48 -7.24
C GLN A 11 -4.00 -0.98 -6.99
N PHE A 12 -4.60 -0.17 -7.88
CA PHE A 12 -4.70 1.27 -7.70
C PHE A 12 -5.53 1.64 -6.46
N TYR A 13 -6.69 0.99 -6.31
CA TYR A 13 -7.56 1.18 -5.15
C TYR A 13 -6.84 0.79 -3.85
N TRP A 14 -6.21 -0.39 -3.81
CA TRP A 14 -5.52 -0.85 -2.60
C TRP A 14 -4.30 0.01 -2.26
N ALA A 15 -3.55 0.47 -3.27
CA ALA A 15 -2.42 1.36 -3.06
C ALA A 15 -2.84 2.70 -2.44
N GLU A 16 -3.94 3.29 -2.92
CA GLU A 16 -4.52 4.50 -2.31
C GLU A 16 -4.96 4.25 -0.87
N ARG A 17 -5.61 3.11 -0.59
CA ARG A 17 -6.02 2.74 0.77
C ARG A 17 -4.83 2.62 1.73
N LEU A 18 -3.73 2.02 1.29
CA LEU A 18 -2.50 1.93 2.08
C LEU A 18 -1.92 3.32 2.38
N HIS A 19 -1.93 4.22 1.39
CA HIS A 19 -1.48 5.59 1.57
C HIS A 19 -2.37 6.36 2.56
N TRP A 20 -3.70 6.27 2.41
CA TRP A 20 -4.65 6.93 3.31
C TRP A 20 -4.57 6.43 4.75
N LEU A 21 -4.24 5.15 4.95
CA LEU A 21 -3.98 4.58 6.27
C LEU A 21 -2.63 5.03 6.87
N GLY A 22 -1.79 5.72 6.09
CA GLY A 22 -0.48 6.20 6.51
C GLY A 22 0.58 5.10 6.64
N VAL A 23 0.35 3.92 6.05
CA VAL A 23 1.27 2.76 6.14
C VAL A 23 2.15 2.60 4.90
N ALA A 24 1.98 3.48 3.92
CA ALA A 24 2.76 3.54 2.69
C ALA A 24 2.84 5.00 2.17
N PRO A 25 3.88 5.35 1.40
CA PRO A 25 3.92 6.61 0.66
C PRO A 25 2.84 6.66 -0.43
N GLU A 26 2.70 7.82 -1.09
CA GLU A 26 1.82 7.96 -2.25
C GLU A 26 2.17 6.90 -3.31
N PRO A 27 1.17 6.21 -3.91
CA PRO A 27 1.43 5.17 -4.91
C PRO A 27 2.23 5.70 -6.10
N LEU A 28 3.21 4.92 -6.56
CA LEU A 28 3.95 5.27 -7.76
C LEU A 28 3.06 5.13 -9.00
N LYS A 29 3.22 6.08 -9.92
CA LYS A 29 2.65 6.01 -11.26
C LYS A 29 3.55 5.17 -12.15
N ARG A 30 2.97 4.52 -13.17
CA ARG A 30 3.70 3.71 -14.15
C ARG A 30 4.95 4.44 -14.71
N GLN A 31 4.78 5.71 -15.08
CA GLN A 31 5.86 6.56 -15.61
C GLN A 31 7.04 6.80 -14.66
N HIS A 32 6.88 6.55 -13.35
CA HIS A 32 7.97 6.62 -12.37
C HIS A 32 8.85 5.36 -12.37
N LEU A 33 8.42 4.30 -13.08
CA LEU A 33 9.12 3.00 -13.16
C LEU A 33 9.47 2.64 -14.60
N ILE A 34 8.58 2.98 -15.53
CA ILE A 34 8.73 2.79 -16.97
C ILE A 34 8.49 4.16 -17.61
N PRO A 35 9.53 5.00 -17.73
CA PRO A 35 9.41 6.32 -18.34
C PRO A 35 8.87 6.23 -19.77
N ASP A 36 8.06 7.21 -20.18
CA ASP A 36 7.52 7.27 -21.54
C ASP A 36 8.60 7.58 -22.59
N ILE A 37 9.68 8.23 -22.16
CA ILE A 37 10.85 8.59 -22.97
C ILE A 37 12.09 7.99 -22.30
N ASP A 38 12.84 7.19 -23.06
CA ASP A 38 14.09 6.56 -22.59
C ASP A 38 15.28 7.49 -22.82
N ASP A 39 15.24 8.66 -22.16
CA ASP A 39 16.36 9.59 -22.09
C ASP A 39 16.91 9.68 -20.67
N ALA A 40 18.18 10.07 -20.55
CA ALA A 40 18.87 10.11 -19.26
C ALA A 40 18.19 11.04 -18.23
N ALA A 41 17.56 12.14 -18.66
CA ALA A 41 16.89 13.07 -17.75
C ALA A 41 15.59 12.46 -17.21
N SER A 42 14.80 11.82 -18.07
CA SER A 42 13.57 11.10 -17.75
C SER A 42 13.85 9.93 -16.78
N VAL A 43 14.90 9.14 -17.04
CA VAL A 43 15.34 8.05 -16.14
C VAL A 43 15.79 8.59 -14.78
N ASN A 44 16.62 9.64 -14.75
CA ASN A 44 17.09 10.24 -13.49
C ASN A 44 15.93 10.82 -12.67
N LYS A 45 14.93 11.43 -13.31
CA LYS A 45 13.73 11.94 -12.64
C LYS A 45 12.92 10.80 -12.02
N ALA A 46 12.68 9.72 -12.77
CA ALA A 46 11.98 8.54 -12.28
C ALA A 46 12.70 7.89 -11.08
N ALA A 47 14.02 7.73 -11.18
CA ALA A 47 14.86 7.23 -10.09
C ALA A 47 14.79 8.10 -8.83
N GLY A 48 14.77 9.43 -8.99
CA GLY A 48 14.60 10.38 -7.89
C GLY A 48 13.26 10.21 -7.15
N VAL A 49 12.17 10.02 -7.90
CA VAL A 49 10.84 9.77 -7.33
C VAL A 49 10.81 8.44 -6.56
N LEU A 50 11.35 7.37 -7.15
CA LEU A 50 11.44 6.06 -6.50
C LEU A 50 12.28 6.12 -5.22
N LEU A 51 13.43 6.79 -5.25
CA LEU A 51 14.28 6.98 -4.07
C LEU A 51 13.54 7.75 -2.96
N GLY A 52 12.78 8.79 -3.32
CA GLY A 52 11.93 9.53 -2.40
C GLY A 52 10.88 8.63 -1.74
N ALA A 53 10.19 7.81 -2.52
CA ALA A 53 9.20 6.86 -2.01
C ALA A 53 9.83 5.82 -1.07
N ILE A 54 11.02 5.28 -1.40
CA ILE A 54 11.75 4.36 -0.52
C ILE A 54 12.11 5.05 0.81
N ARG A 55 12.65 6.28 0.76
CA ARG A 55 12.98 7.05 1.97
C ARG A 55 11.75 7.29 2.84
N SER A 56 10.63 7.68 2.23
CA SER A 56 9.36 7.87 2.93
C SER A 56 8.87 6.57 3.55
N ALA A 57 8.84 5.47 2.81
CA ALA A 57 8.46 4.15 3.35
C ALA A 57 9.35 3.70 4.52
N LEU A 58 10.61 4.13 4.58
CA LEU A 58 11.53 3.81 5.68
C LEU A 58 11.43 4.77 6.88
N SER A 59 10.60 5.81 6.80
CA SER A 59 10.48 6.82 7.84
C SER A 59 9.93 6.23 9.16
N PRO A 60 10.32 6.79 10.31
CA PRO A 60 9.78 6.35 11.60
C PRO A 60 8.27 6.46 11.68
N GLU A 61 7.67 7.47 11.05
CA GLU A 61 6.24 7.77 11.10
C GLU A 61 5.42 6.67 10.42
N ILE A 62 5.80 6.29 9.19
CA ILE A 62 5.13 5.20 8.46
C ILE A 62 5.31 3.86 9.20
N LYS A 63 6.50 3.61 9.78
CA LYS A 63 6.75 2.40 10.57
C LYS A 63 5.90 2.34 11.84
N ALA A 64 5.78 3.46 12.55
CA ALA A 64 4.96 3.55 13.75
C ALA A 64 3.48 3.32 13.41
N GLN A 65 2.98 3.97 12.37
CA GLN A 65 1.59 3.81 11.94
C GLN A 65 1.28 2.38 11.50
N ALA A 66 2.17 1.76 10.73
CA ALA A 66 2.03 0.36 10.34
C ALA A 66 2.01 -0.59 11.57
N THR A 67 2.79 -0.28 12.60
CA THR A 67 2.78 -1.03 13.87
C THR A 67 1.44 -0.91 14.58
N VAL A 68 0.88 0.31 14.66
CA VAL A 68 -0.45 0.55 15.25
C VAL A 68 -1.53 -0.24 14.51
N ILE A 69 -1.55 -0.21 13.18
CA ILE A 69 -2.52 -0.96 12.39
C ILE A 69 -2.34 -2.48 12.58
N ALA A 70 -1.11 -2.97 12.59
CA ALA A 70 -0.83 -4.39 12.82
C ALA A 70 -1.31 -4.86 14.19
N GLN A 71 -1.11 -4.06 15.25
CA GLN A 71 -1.61 -4.38 16.59
C GLN A 71 -3.13 -4.45 16.65
N ARG A 72 -3.83 -3.52 15.96
CA ARG A 72 -5.29 -3.53 15.87
C ARG A 72 -5.78 -4.80 15.16
N LEU A 73 -5.22 -5.10 13.99
CA LEU A 73 -5.57 -6.31 13.23
C LEU A 73 -5.29 -7.60 14.00
N ALA A 74 -4.20 -7.66 14.76
CA ALA A 74 -3.86 -8.84 15.57
C ALA A 74 -4.87 -9.13 16.69
N SER A 75 -5.65 -8.12 17.10
CA SER A 75 -6.69 -8.28 18.12
C SER A 75 -8.06 -8.69 17.56
N GLU A 76 -8.20 -8.78 16.24
CA GLU A 76 -9.47 -9.10 15.58
C GLU A 76 -9.62 -10.62 15.36
N ASP A 77 -10.76 -11.20 15.76
CA ASP A 77 -11.20 -12.53 15.32
C ASP A 77 -12.17 -12.41 14.13
N GLY A 78 -11.63 -11.92 13.00
CA GLY A 78 -12.44 -11.70 11.80
C GLY A 78 -13.03 -13.01 11.23
N ILE A 79 -12.36 -14.14 11.43
CA ILE A 79 -12.82 -15.44 10.93
C ILE A 79 -13.98 -15.95 11.79
N GLY A 80 -13.87 -15.89 13.11
CA GLY A 80 -14.93 -16.29 14.03
C GLY A 80 -16.21 -15.48 13.80
N GLU A 81 -16.07 -14.16 13.64
CA GLU A 81 -17.21 -13.28 13.36
C GLU A 81 -17.85 -13.57 11.99
N ALA A 82 -17.03 -13.75 10.95
CA ALA A 82 -17.54 -14.13 9.63
C ALA A 82 -18.29 -15.47 9.68
N LEU A 83 -17.76 -16.47 10.40
CA LEU A 83 -18.40 -17.77 10.57
C LEU A 83 -19.72 -17.66 11.34
N ARG A 84 -19.76 -16.86 12.41
CA ARG A 84 -20.98 -16.60 13.18
C ARG A 84 -22.08 -16.02 12.28
N ILE A 85 -21.75 -15.00 11.49
CA ILE A 85 -22.69 -14.37 10.55
C ILE A 85 -23.17 -15.38 9.50
N LEU A 86 -22.27 -16.16 8.91
CA LEU A 86 -22.63 -17.17 7.90
C LEU A 86 -23.57 -18.24 8.47
N LYS A 87 -23.31 -18.70 9.69
CA LYS A 87 -24.18 -19.66 10.40
C LYS A 87 -25.56 -19.09 10.73
N GLU A 88 -25.66 -17.79 11.03
CA GLU A 88 -26.94 -17.17 11.35
C GLU A 88 -27.77 -16.79 10.12
N LYS A 89 -27.11 -16.49 8.98
CA LYS A 89 -27.75 -15.85 7.83
C LYS A 89 -27.85 -16.73 6.58
N VAL A 90 -27.01 -17.74 6.46
CA VAL A 90 -26.87 -18.51 5.21
C VAL A 90 -27.08 -20.00 5.44
N LEU A 91 -26.55 -20.54 6.53
CA LEU A 91 -26.74 -21.94 6.89
C LEU A 91 -27.98 -22.04 7.82
N PRO A 92 -28.94 -22.93 7.53
CA PRO A 92 -30.10 -23.16 8.39
C PRO A 92 -29.75 -23.81 9.72
#